data_AF-A0A2I0QLQ6-F1
#
_entry.id   AF-A0A2I0QLQ6-F1
#
_cell.length_a   1.000
_cell.length_b   1.000
_cell.length_c   1.000
_cell.angle_alpha   90.00
_cell.angle_beta   90.00
_cell.angle_gamma   90.00
#
_symmetry.space_group_name_H-M   'P 1'
#
loop_
_entity.id
_entity.type
_entity.pdbx_description
1 polymer ?
#
loop_
_entity_poly.entity_id
_entity_poly.type
_entity_poly.pdbx_seq_one_letter_code
_entity_poly.pdbx_strand_id
1 'polypeptide(L)'
;MERGYDRGRRGFDRGPQEMHTVTCADCGKETHVPFKPDGTRPVYCQECYSEHKDKKEHTERRPTETESLLTPDEANKILDLDEKNIENFIEKADGCAKKFKDIKSSQIRNFYDYVKSIKEFDKVRLHLLKPKIAYAVGRTKVTGVTEEFKEVMEYLINKVNTEKQFKNFVNFFEAIVAYHKIYGGKN
;
A
#
# COMPACT_ATOMS: atom_id res chain seq x y z
N MET A 1 28.39 -23.41 24.59
CA MET A 1 26.98 -23.72 24.28
C MET A 1 26.64 -23.10 22.93
N GLU A 2 26.91 -23.82 21.84
CA GLU A 2 26.53 -23.43 20.48
C GLU A 2 25.24 -24.15 20.11
N ARG A 3 24.17 -23.40 19.84
CA ARG A 3 22.87 -23.96 19.41
C ARG A 3 22.86 -24.05 17.90
N GLY A 4 23.07 -25.26 17.37
CA GLY A 4 22.78 -25.60 15.99
C GLY A 4 21.28 -25.53 15.73
N TYR A 5 20.88 -24.77 14.71
CA TYR A 5 19.51 -24.76 14.19
C TYR A 5 19.35 -25.89 13.18
N ASP A 6 18.85 -27.02 13.66
CA ASP A 6 18.38 -28.14 12.84
C ASP A 6 17.14 -27.71 12.03
N ARG A 7 17.37 -27.26 10.79
CA ARG A 7 16.28 -27.06 9.82
C ARG A 7 15.92 -28.41 9.23
N GLY A 8 14.96 -29.08 9.86
CA GLY A 8 14.28 -30.23 9.29
C GLY A 8 13.63 -29.85 7.95
N ARG A 9 14.31 -30.17 6.84
CA ARG A 9 13.71 -30.22 5.51
C ARG A 9 12.67 -31.33 5.52
N ARG A 10 11.40 -30.97 5.71
CA ARG A 10 10.28 -31.84 5.32
C ARG A 10 10.20 -31.81 3.79
N GLY A 11 10.81 -32.80 3.15
CA GLY A 11 10.54 -33.12 1.76
C GLY A 11 9.07 -33.50 1.64
N PHE A 12 8.28 -32.68 0.96
CA PHE A 12 6.97 -33.10 0.46
C PHE A 12 7.23 -33.92 -0.80
N ASP A 13 7.26 -35.24 -0.66
CA ASP A 13 7.15 -36.18 -1.78
C ASP A 13 5.79 -35.96 -2.47
N ARG A 14 5.77 -35.05 -3.45
CA ARG A 14 4.67 -34.97 -4.41
C ARG A 14 4.80 -36.18 -5.32
N GLY A 15 3.89 -37.14 -5.20
CA GLY A 15 3.81 -38.28 -6.12
C GLY A 15 3.70 -37.84 -7.59
N PRO A 16 3.89 -38.77 -8.54
CA PRO A 16 3.88 -38.45 -9.97
C PRO A 16 2.58 -37.73 -10.35
N GLN A 17 2.69 -36.50 -10.88
CA GLN A 17 1.52 -35.78 -11.39
C GLN A 17 1.13 -36.34 -12.75
N GLU A 18 -0.16 -36.65 -12.94
CA GLU A 18 -0.69 -36.99 -14.25
C GLU A 18 -0.62 -35.76 -15.17
N MET A 19 0.04 -35.93 -16.32
CA MET A 19 0.17 -34.88 -17.33
C MET A 19 -1.02 -34.97 -18.29
N HIS A 20 -1.79 -33.90 -18.42
CA HIS A 20 -2.92 -33.83 -19.34
C HIS A 20 -2.50 -33.12 -20.62
N THR A 21 -2.77 -33.75 -21.76
CA THR A 21 -2.55 -33.16 -23.08
C THR A 21 -3.65 -32.15 -23.41
N VAL A 22 -3.25 -30.96 -23.83
CA VAL A 22 -4.14 -29.82 -24.09
C VAL A 22 -3.63 -29.03 -25.29
N THR A 23 -4.53 -28.38 -26.00
CA THR A 23 -4.18 -27.47 -27.10
C THR A 23 -3.97 -26.06 -26.55
N CYS A 24 -2.83 -25.46 -26.87
CA CYS A 24 -2.54 -24.07 -26.51
C CYS A 24 -3.55 -23.13 -27.17
N ALA A 25 -4.15 -22.24 -26.38
CA ALA A 25 -5.18 -21.31 -26.85
C ALA A 25 -4.65 -20.25 -27.83
N ASP A 26 -3.36 -19.93 -27.81
CA ASP A 26 -2.77 -18.90 -28.70
C ASP A 26 -2.18 -19.49 -29.97
N CYS A 27 -1.27 -20.45 -29.82
CA CYS A 27 -0.49 -20.97 -30.95
C CYS A 27 -1.05 -22.28 -31.52
N GLY A 28 -2.08 -22.87 -30.89
CA GLY A 28 -2.74 -24.09 -31.35
C GLY A 28 -1.90 -25.37 -31.21
N LYS A 29 -0.68 -25.29 -30.65
CA LYS A 29 0.19 -26.47 -30.46
C LYS A 29 -0.29 -27.33 -29.28
N GLU A 30 -0.11 -28.64 -29.37
CA GLU A 30 -0.33 -29.56 -28.25
C GLU A 30 0.74 -29.37 -27.17
N THR A 31 0.32 -29.28 -25.92
CA THR A 31 1.17 -29.12 -24.75
C THR A 31 0.65 -29.98 -23.59
N HIS A 32 1.45 -30.13 -22.54
CA HIS A 32 1.14 -30.99 -21.41
C HIS A 32 1.12 -30.16 -20.13
N VAL A 33 0.04 -30.27 -19.36
CA VAL A 33 -0.14 -29.53 -18.10
C VAL A 33 -0.40 -30.47 -16.93
N PRO A 34 0.08 -30.14 -15.71
CA PRO A 34 -0.05 -31.00 -14.53
C PRO A 34 -1.40 -30.85 -13.81
N PHE A 35 -2.41 -30.31 -14.49
CA PHE A 35 -3.75 -30.06 -13.96
C PHE A 35 -4.80 -30.36 -15.03
N LYS A 36 -5.96 -30.87 -14.61
CA LYS A 36 -7.08 -31.12 -15.52
C LYS A 36 -7.70 -29.77 -15.93
N PRO A 37 -7.77 -29.44 -17.22
CA PRO A 37 -8.42 -28.19 -17.65
C PRO A 37 -9.92 -28.24 -17.44
N ASP A 38 -10.47 -27.15 -16.93
CA ASP A 38 -11.91 -27.02 -16.67
C ASP A 38 -12.70 -26.57 -17.91
N GLY A 39 -12.03 -26.34 -19.05
CA GLY A 39 -12.65 -25.88 -20.30
C GLY A 39 -13.09 -24.41 -20.32
N THR A 40 -13.19 -23.75 -19.17
CA THR A 40 -13.56 -22.34 -19.05
C THR A 40 -12.40 -21.37 -19.15
N ARG A 41 -11.17 -21.84 -18.86
CA ARG A 41 -9.95 -21.01 -18.85
C ARG A 41 -9.02 -21.41 -19.98
N PRO A 42 -8.44 -20.45 -20.73
CA PRO A 42 -7.47 -20.76 -21.77
C PRO A 42 -6.21 -21.36 -21.14
N VAL A 43 -5.68 -22.40 -21.78
CA VAL A 43 -4.42 -23.05 -21.39
C VAL A 43 -3.36 -22.68 -22.40
N TYR A 44 -2.16 -22.35 -21.94
CA TYR A 44 -1.06 -21.87 -22.77
C TYR A 44 0.14 -22.81 -22.67
N CYS A 45 0.89 -22.98 -23.77
CA CYS A 45 2.20 -23.61 -23.73
C CYS A 45 3.19 -22.73 -22.97
N GLN A 46 4.35 -23.28 -22.59
CA GLN A 46 5.34 -22.54 -21.78
C GLN A 46 5.84 -21.25 -22.46
N GLU A 47 5.97 -21.25 -23.78
CA GLU A 47 6.39 -20.09 -24.58
C GLU A 47 5.32 -18.98 -24.52
N CYS A 48 4.10 -19.28 -24.95
CA CYS A 48 2.98 -18.32 -24.92
C CYS A 48 2.65 -17.88 -23.49
N TYR A 49 2.76 -18.78 -22.49
CA TYR A 49 2.56 -18.45 -21.09
C TYR A 49 3.60 -17.44 -20.60
N SER A 50 4.86 -17.56 -21.04
CA SER A 50 5.92 -16.60 -20.70
C SER A 50 5.65 -15.24 -21.33
N GLU A 51 5.21 -15.20 -22.59
CA GLU A 51 4.81 -13.94 -23.25
C GLU A 51 3.60 -13.27 -22.56
N HIS A 52 2.64 -14.06 -22.11
CA HIS A 52 1.51 -13.56 -21.31
C HIS A 52 1.93 -13.12 -19.90
N LYS A 53 2.96 -13.75 -19.33
CA LYS A 53 3.52 -13.36 -18.03
C LYS A 53 4.22 -12.01 -18.11
N ASP A 54 4.99 -11.78 -19.16
CA ASP A 54 5.73 -10.52 -19.35
C ASP A 54 4.77 -9.36 -19.70
N LYS A 55 3.67 -9.65 -20.40
CA LYS A 55 2.58 -8.66 -20.62
C LYS A 55 1.78 -8.36 -19.36
N LYS A 56 1.80 -9.25 -18.36
CA LYS A 56 1.19 -9.01 -17.02
C LYS A 56 2.07 -8.18 -16.07
N GLU A 57 3.29 -7.79 -16.48
CA GLU A 57 4.04 -6.75 -15.75
C GLU A 57 3.65 -5.32 -16.16
N HIS A 58 2.72 -5.15 -17.12
CA HIS A 58 2.20 -3.84 -17.51
C HIS A 58 0.71 -3.84 -17.88
N THR A 59 -0.08 -4.79 -17.38
CA THR A 59 -1.53 -4.58 -17.30
C THR A 59 -1.73 -3.49 -16.25
N GLU A 60 -2.13 -2.30 -16.72
CA GLU A 60 -2.76 -1.21 -15.96
C GLU A 60 -2.91 -1.58 -14.49
N ARG A 61 -2.04 -1.05 -13.63
CA ARG A 61 -2.36 -1.03 -12.20
C ARG A 61 -3.77 -0.45 -12.14
N ARG A 62 -4.76 -1.22 -11.70
CA ARG A 62 -6.02 -0.64 -11.22
C ARG A 62 -5.58 0.57 -10.39
N PRO A 63 -6.04 1.80 -10.67
CA PRO A 63 -5.69 2.95 -9.85
C PRO A 63 -5.75 2.48 -8.42
N THR A 64 -4.61 2.38 -7.74
CA THR A 64 -4.63 2.02 -6.31
C THR A 64 -5.57 3.03 -5.68
N GLU A 65 -6.36 2.66 -4.68
CA GLU A 65 -7.31 3.59 -4.06
C GLU A 65 -6.61 4.92 -3.65
N THR A 66 -5.30 4.88 -3.42
CA THR A 66 -4.35 6.02 -3.42
C THR A 66 -4.54 7.10 -4.51
N GLU A 67 -4.71 6.75 -5.80
CA GLU A 67 -4.91 7.72 -6.90
C GLU A 67 -6.26 8.44 -6.80
N SER A 68 -7.23 7.87 -6.07
CA SER A 68 -8.52 8.53 -5.77
C SER A 68 -8.43 9.55 -4.62
N LEU A 69 -7.28 9.63 -3.94
CA LEU A 69 -7.06 10.39 -2.71
C LEU A 69 -6.05 11.51 -2.90
N LEU A 70 -4.90 11.19 -3.48
CA LEU A 70 -3.83 12.11 -3.81
C LEU A 70 -3.16 11.67 -5.10
N THR A 71 -3.29 12.48 -6.13
CA THR A 71 -2.49 12.32 -7.35
C THR A 71 -1.02 12.62 -7.07
N PRO A 72 -0.08 12.16 -7.93
CA PRO A 72 1.34 12.46 -7.75
C PRO A 72 1.67 13.95 -7.69
N ASP A 73 0.96 14.77 -8.46
CA ASP A 73 1.13 16.23 -8.46
C ASP A 73 0.64 16.86 -7.15
N GLU A 74 -0.53 16.44 -6.65
CA GLU A 74 -1.06 16.93 -5.37
C GLU A 74 -0.13 16.56 -4.20
N ALA A 75 0.41 15.34 -4.17
CA ALA A 75 1.37 14.96 -3.15
C ALA A 75 2.65 15.81 -3.19
N ASN A 76 3.15 16.13 -4.39
CA ASN A 76 4.30 17.02 -4.53
C ASN A 76 3.95 18.44 -4.04
N LYS A 77 2.79 18.99 -4.42
CA LYS A 77 2.30 20.29 -3.94
C LYS A 77 2.18 20.36 -2.42
N ILE A 78 1.71 19.28 -1.79
CA ILE A 78 1.64 19.18 -0.33
C ILE A 78 3.04 19.24 0.30
N LEU A 79 3.99 18.47 -0.23
CA LEU A 79 5.34 18.38 0.33
C LEU A 79 6.21 19.59 0.01
N ASP A 80 5.94 20.28 -1.09
CA ASP A 80 6.62 21.51 -1.52
C ASP A 80 5.69 22.73 -1.35
N LEU A 81 5.03 22.82 -0.18
CA LEU A 81 4.12 23.91 0.19
C LEU A 81 4.77 25.29 0.00
N ASP A 82 4.00 26.19 -0.64
CA ASP A 82 4.28 27.60 -0.86
C ASP A 82 2.97 28.42 -0.89
N GLU A 83 3.08 29.73 -1.10
CA GLU A 83 1.93 30.64 -1.13
C GLU A 83 0.94 30.33 -2.28
N LYS A 84 1.42 29.75 -3.38
CA LYS A 84 0.61 29.51 -4.57
C LYS A 84 -0.23 28.24 -4.45
N ASN A 85 0.18 27.30 -3.60
CA ASN A 85 -0.50 26.01 -3.43
C ASN A 85 -1.17 25.83 -2.06
N ILE A 86 -1.25 26.89 -1.24
CA ILE A 86 -1.86 26.86 0.09
C ILE A 86 -3.34 26.43 0.07
N GLU A 87 -4.12 26.88 -0.91
CA GLU A 87 -5.53 26.51 -1.04
C GLU A 87 -5.67 25.00 -1.31
N ASN A 88 -4.86 24.47 -2.22
CA ASN A 88 -4.83 23.04 -2.52
C ASN A 88 -4.41 22.23 -1.30
N PHE A 89 -3.40 22.69 -0.55
CA PHE A 89 -2.98 22.05 0.68
C PHE A 89 -4.14 21.94 1.69
N ILE A 90 -4.88 23.03 1.91
CA ILE A 90 -6.02 23.07 2.83
C ILE A 90 -7.14 22.14 2.34
N GLU A 91 -7.49 22.21 1.06
CA GLU A 91 -8.53 21.37 0.45
C GLU A 91 -8.21 19.88 0.59
N LYS A 92 -6.95 19.48 0.35
CA LYS A 92 -6.54 18.08 0.45
C LYS A 92 -6.49 17.61 1.90
N ALA A 93 -6.09 18.45 2.85
CA ALA A 93 -6.12 18.12 4.27
C ALA A 93 -7.56 17.87 4.75
N ASP A 94 -8.50 18.75 4.36
CA ASP A 94 -9.93 18.60 4.64
C ASP A 94 -10.52 17.35 3.99
N GLY A 95 -10.21 17.12 2.71
CA GLY A 95 -10.65 15.92 1.97
C GLY A 95 -10.16 14.62 2.60
N CYS A 96 -8.89 14.56 3.03
CA CYS A 96 -8.34 13.43 3.77
C CYS A 96 -9.08 13.25 5.11
N ALA A 97 -9.27 14.32 5.88
CA ALA A 97 -9.97 14.26 7.16
C ALA A 97 -11.41 13.76 7.04
N LYS A 98 -12.15 14.17 6.00
CA LYS A 98 -13.50 13.67 5.71
C LYS A 98 -13.53 12.18 5.40
N LYS A 99 -12.56 11.70 4.62
CA LYS A 99 -12.45 10.27 4.27
C LYS A 99 -12.02 9.43 5.46
N PHE A 100 -11.24 10.00 6.38
CA PHE A 100 -10.81 9.32 7.61
C PHE A 100 -11.79 9.43 8.77
N LYS A 101 -12.99 9.98 8.58
CA LYS A 101 -13.97 10.27 9.64
C LYS A 101 -14.35 9.09 10.54
N ASP A 102 -14.23 7.86 10.04
CA ASP A 102 -14.61 6.63 10.75
C ASP A 102 -13.45 6.09 11.63
N ILE A 103 -12.26 6.68 11.54
CA ILE A 103 -11.12 6.36 12.39
C ILE A 103 -11.27 7.10 13.72
N LYS A 104 -10.99 6.43 14.84
CA LYS A 104 -11.03 7.13 16.15
C LYS A 104 -9.97 8.22 16.18
N SER A 105 -10.35 9.41 16.63
CA SER A 105 -9.44 10.56 16.74
C SER A 105 -8.15 10.26 17.53
N SER A 106 -8.22 9.39 18.54
CA SER A 106 -7.05 8.94 19.31
C SER A 106 -6.07 8.12 18.47
N GLN A 107 -6.55 7.32 17.51
CA GLN A 107 -5.69 6.51 16.65
C GLN A 107 -4.88 7.40 15.70
N ILE A 108 -5.53 8.36 15.03
CA ILE A 108 -4.83 9.31 14.16
C ILE A 108 -3.82 10.13 14.99
N ARG A 109 -4.24 10.61 16.16
CA ARG A 109 -3.37 11.41 17.06
C ARG A 109 -2.13 10.64 17.50
N ASN A 110 -2.24 9.36 17.83
CA ASN A 110 -1.08 8.56 18.24
C ASN A 110 0.01 8.49 17.15
N PHE A 111 -0.36 8.42 15.87
CA PHE A 111 0.60 8.45 14.77
C PHE A 111 1.19 9.83 14.56
N TYR A 112 0.35 10.88 14.65
CA TYR A 112 0.82 12.26 14.57
C TYR A 112 1.81 12.57 15.70
N ASP A 113 1.54 12.17 16.94
CA ASP A 113 2.41 12.39 18.09
C ASP A 113 3.78 11.70 17.89
N TYR A 114 3.80 10.52 17.25
CA TYR A 114 5.05 9.87 16.86
C TYR A 114 5.85 10.72 15.87
N VAL A 115 5.20 11.22 14.81
CA VAL A 115 5.85 12.06 13.80
C VAL A 115 6.34 13.36 14.44
N LYS A 116 5.52 14.00 15.27
CA LYS A 116 5.85 15.23 16.00
C LYS A 116 7.04 15.07 16.95
N SER A 117 7.29 13.86 17.46
CA SER A 117 8.44 13.57 18.32
C SER A 117 9.80 13.58 17.57
N ILE A 118 9.78 13.57 16.24
CA ILE A 118 10.96 13.63 15.39
C ILE A 118 11.30 15.12 15.19
N LYS A 119 12.28 15.63 15.95
CA LYS A 119 12.63 17.07 15.99
C LYS A 119 13.32 17.58 14.71
N GLU A 120 14.07 16.71 14.05
CA GLU A 120 14.84 16.99 12.84
C GLU A 120 14.59 15.85 11.84
N PHE A 121 14.70 16.10 10.54
CA PHE A 121 14.40 15.09 9.54
C PHE A 121 15.32 13.88 9.66
N ASP A 122 14.73 12.79 10.16
CA ASP A 122 15.31 11.47 10.21
C ASP A 122 14.48 10.54 9.34
N LYS A 123 14.99 10.24 8.13
CA LYS A 123 14.32 9.39 7.15
C LYS A 123 13.99 8.01 7.72
N VAL A 124 14.89 7.42 8.52
CA VAL A 124 14.69 6.10 9.11
C VAL A 124 13.55 6.15 10.11
N ARG A 125 13.59 7.09 11.06
CA ARG A 125 12.51 7.23 12.06
C ARG A 125 11.17 7.55 11.42
N LEU A 126 11.14 8.37 10.38
CA LEU A 126 9.90 8.63 9.63
C LEU A 126 9.37 7.34 8.98
N HIS A 127 10.23 6.55 8.33
CA HIS A 127 9.84 5.30 7.68
C HIS A 127 9.37 4.23 8.66
N LEU A 128 9.82 4.25 9.92
CA LEU A 128 9.31 3.37 10.98
C LEU A 128 7.86 3.66 11.37
N LEU A 129 7.25 4.74 10.88
CA LEU A 129 5.81 4.95 11.02
C LEU A 129 4.99 3.91 10.22
N LYS A 130 5.48 3.47 9.05
CA LYS A 130 4.78 2.52 8.17
C LYS A 130 4.41 1.20 8.86
N PRO A 131 5.35 0.46 9.47
CA PRO A 131 4.99 -0.77 10.18
C PRO A 131 4.03 -0.54 11.35
N LYS A 132 4.08 0.64 12.00
CA LYS A 132 3.11 0.99 13.07
C LYS A 132 1.70 1.16 12.53
N ILE A 133 1.56 1.84 11.39
CA ILE A 133 0.27 2.01 10.71
C ILE A 133 -0.25 0.64 10.23
N ALA A 134 0.57 -0.14 9.54
CA ALA A 134 0.19 -1.46 9.03
C ALA A 134 -0.27 -2.42 10.15
N TYR A 135 0.42 -2.43 11.28
CA TYR A 135 -0.01 -3.21 12.45
C TYR A 135 -1.37 -2.75 12.97
N ALA A 136 -1.64 -1.45 12.99
CA ALA A 136 -2.92 -0.92 13.45
C ALA A 136 -4.08 -1.27 12.51
N VAL A 137 -3.85 -1.25 11.20
CA VAL A 137 -4.84 -1.68 10.19
C VAL A 137 -5.20 -3.16 10.39
N GLY A 138 -4.20 -4.03 10.55
CA GLY A 138 -4.40 -5.47 10.74
C GLY A 138 -5.08 -5.88 12.06
N ARG A 139 -5.25 -4.96 13.01
CA ARG A 139 -5.82 -5.24 14.35
C ARG A 139 -7.31 -4.89 14.48
N THR A 140 -7.87 -4.09 13.57
CA THR A 140 -9.22 -3.52 13.74
C THR A 140 -10.29 -4.21 12.90
N LYS A 141 -11.42 -4.58 13.53
CA LYS A 141 -12.51 -5.36 12.90
C LYS A 141 -13.74 -4.55 12.44
N VAL A 142 -13.97 -3.32 12.92
CA VAL A 142 -15.19 -2.52 12.59
C VAL A 142 -14.95 -1.00 12.57
N THR A 143 -14.24 -0.46 13.57
CA THR A 143 -13.80 0.95 13.61
C THR A 143 -12.30 0.98 13.83
N GLY A 144 -11.53 1.56 12.93
CA GLY A 144 -10.08 1.44 13.00
C GLY A 144 -9.33 2.16 11.91
N VAL A 145 -8.01 2.07 11.97
CA VAL A 145 -7.14 2.61 10.94
C VAL A 145 -7.42 1.84 9.66
N THR A 146 -7.72 2.55 8.60
CA THR A 146 -8.13 1.93 7.34
C THR A 146 -6.94 1.76 6.38
N GLU A 147 -7.10 0.94 5.35
CA GLU A 147 -6.07 0.81 4.31
C GLU A 147 -5.88 2.14 3.56
N GLU A 148 -6.94 2.93 3.37
CA GLU A 148 -6.87 4.25 2.72
C GLU A 148 -5.98 5.23 3.50
N PHE A 149 -6.09 5.25 4.83
CA PHE A 149 -5.20 6.05 5.68
C PHE A 149 -3.74 5.60 5.53
N LYS A 150 -3.52 4.29 5.52
CA LYS A 150 -2.20 3.71 5.34
C LYS A 150 -1.60 4.08 3.99
N GLU A 151 -2.34 3.91 2.92
CA GLU A 151 -1.90 4.22 1.55
C GLU A 151 -1.47 5.68 1.42
N VAL A 152 -2.31 6.63 1.89
CA VAL A 152 -1.99 8.07 1.85
C VAL A 152 -0.71 8.38 2.64
N MET A 153 -0.60 7.87 3.87
CA MET A 153 0.56 8.14 4.71
C MET A 153 1.83 7.51 4.14
N GLU A 154 1.77 6.26 3.67
CA GLU A 154 2.92 5.59 3.05
C GLU A 154 3.37 6.31 1.77
N TYR A 155 2.42 6.76 0.95
CA TYR A 155 2.70 7.49 -0.28
C TYR A 155 3.45 8.81 -0.02
N LEU A 156 2.98 9.60 0.94
CA LEU A 156 3.65 10.85 1.33
C LEU A 156 5.02 10.59 1.95
N ILE A 157 5.11 9.64 2.91
CA ILE A 157 6.38 9.30 3.59
C ILE A 157 7.46 8.90 2.59
N ASN A 158 7.12 8.13 1.54
CA ASN A 158 8.07 7.70 0.51
C ASN A 158 8.69 8.87 -0.28
N LYS A 159 7.98 9.98 -0.39
CA LYS A 159 8.39 11.16 -1.16
C LYS A 159 9.16 12.18 -0.32
N VAL A 160 9.10 12.11 1.01
CA VAL A 160 9.85 13.02 1.89
C VAL A 160 11.34 12.68 1.83
N ASN A 161 12.13 13.62 1.29
CA ASN A 161 13.57 13.48 1.15
C ASN A 161 14.37 14.68 1.69
N THR A 162 13.71 15.75 2.10
CA THR A 162 14.35 16.95 2.66
C THR A 162 13.70 17.41 3.95
N GLU A 163 14.44 18.22 4.73
CA GLU A 163 13.94 18.86 5.95
C GLU A 163 12.69 19.72 5.69
N LYS A 164 12.65 20.46 4.57
CA LYS A 164 11.49 21.26 4.17
C LYS A 164 10.27 20.38 3.94
N GLN A 165 10.42 19.30 3.17
CA GLN A 165 9.34 18.36 2.88
C GLN A 165 8.85 17.65 4.14
N PHE A 166 9.75 17.33 5.06
CA PHE A 166 9.38 16.76 6.35
C PHE A 166 8.53 17.72 7.17
N LYS A 167 8.94 18.99 7.31
CA LYS A 167 8.14 20.02 7.99
C LYS A 167 6.76 20.19 7.36
N ASN A 168 6.70 20.23 6.03
CA ASN A 168 5.44 20.33 5.29
C ASN A 168 4.55 19.09 5.49
N PHE A 169 5.13 17.88 5.51
CA PHE A 169 4.41 16.66 5.88
C PHE A 169 3.84 16.72 7.30
N VAL A 170 4.63 17.18 8.28
CA VAL A 170 4.14 17.35 9.67
C VAL A 170 2.97 18.33 9.72
N ASN A 171 3.09 19.48 9.05
CA ASN A 171 2.03 20.48 8.97
C ASN A 171 0.76 19.91 8.30
N PHE A 172 0.91 19.12 7.24
CA PHE A 172 -0.22 18.50 6.55
C PHE A 172 -0.92 17.48 7.45
N PHE A 173 -0.15 16.66 8.16
CA PHE A 173 -0.69 15.70 9.10
C PHE A 173 -1.39 16.40 10.27
N GLU A 174 -0.85 17.51 10.77
CA GLU A 174 -1.50 18.34 11.79
C GLU A 174 -2.83 18.91 11.30
N ALA A 175 -2.88 19.41 10.06
CA ALA A 175 -4.11 19.89 9.45
C ALA A 175 -5.17 18.78 9.32
N ILE A 176 -4.77 17.57 8.91
CA ILE A 176 -5.67 16.39 8.90
C ILE A 176 -6.22 16.12 10.30
N VAL A 177 -5.37 16.11 11.34
CA VAL A 177 -5.81 15.90 12.73
C VAL A 177 -6.80 16.98 13.18
N ALA A 178 -6.55 18.24 12.81
CA ALA A 178 -7.41 19.36 13.15
C ALA A 178 -8.79 19.27 12.47
N TYR A 179 -8.83 19.07 11.14
CA TYR A 179 -10.07 18.90 10.39
C TYR A 179 -10.81 17.63 10.81
N HIS A 180 -10.09 16.54 11.10
CA HIS A 180 -10.71 15.29 11.55
C HIS A 180 -11.46 15.48 12.87
N LYS A 181 -11.02 16.38 13.76
CA LYS A 181 -11.75 16.68 15.00
C LYS A 181 -13.18 17.20 14.73
N ILE A 182 -13.42 17.80 13.55
CA ILE A 182 -14.74 18.26 13.12
C ILE A 182 -15.61 17.08 12.67
N TYR A 183 -15.03 16.10 11.96
CA TYR A 183 -15.76 14.98 11.36
C TYR A 183 -15.85 13.72 12.23
N GLY A 184 -14.75 13.31 12.86
CA GLY A 184 -14.57 12.04 13.58
C GLY A 184 -14.71 12.14 15.10
N GLY A 185 -15.76 12.85 15.54
CA GLY A 185 -16.02 13.23 16.93
C GLY A 185 -17.10 12.41 17.65
N LYS A 186 -17.43 11.20 17.19
CA LYS A 186 -18.30 10.29 17.97
C LYS A 186 -17.43 9.24 18.65
N ASN A 187 -17.18 9.47 19.94
CA ASN A 187 -16.54 8.52 20.86
C ASN A 187 -17.28 7.18 20.90
#